data_AF-A0A845R7B3-F1
#
_entry.id   AF-A0A845R7B3-F1
#
_cell.length_a   1.000
_cell.length_b   1.000
_cell.length_c   1.000
_cell.angle_alpha   90.00
_cell.angle_beta   90.00
_cell.angle_gamma   90.00
#
_symmetry.space_group_name_H-M   'P 1'
#
loop_
_entity.id
_entity.type
_entity.pdbx_description
1 polymer ?
#
loop_
_entity_poly.entity_id
_entity_poly.type
_entity_poly.pdbx_seq_one_letter_code
_entity_poly.pdbx_strand_id
1 'polypeptide(L)'
;MKDKAKWIKRQQEIVSAARAAGRGLTAEEQAEFDALQRQIDAEPDGQDGGKPAGGQRDISSPDGANVPNLGTIPADGVRQAQAAERQRVSDIIALCRQAGMEPDTYVKNGDSVDQVRAAAVDHLLKHGAPVVVGARDSGQDNFRDAARDAMLMQAGVEVEKPAQGAEALRGMSMRDLLIESMARSGEGTTTELLRRSRADLWDTAVRQFFSPTADFPAILDNAIKKSIVQQYALVPCTFELWTSRGTLTDFKPSKEHEYALGGGDFSKVGEGGELKHSSLQTEMLPTRKLDTYGTTFTMTREAFINDDIGFLASMPAQYARKAKRKINRQVYELIYENPAVFDGAALFDAVHRNLIATGSAPSISVLEQMIQLMGKQIDQFGESIMVEPSKVIVPVGMGMWVNQILGTAEIDVEGIGSHTVNVLNSQYRSKIQVVEEGTLNVLAGDKACPWFMASDPPPGEGRAGGLPQRRHHPHFPPERKGRPPGLPLGHLAGLGYQRGGLPGPATEQRREAERIRRSRYESSLFPEGRDPGLYPH
;
A
#
# COMPACT_ATOMS: atom_id res chain seq x y z
N MET A 1 -36.91 -36.72 26.58
CA MET A 1 -35.74 -36.96 25.67
C MET A 1 -36.09 -37.13 24.19
N LYS A 2 -37.01 -38.04 23.76
CA LYS A 2 -37.39 -38.16 22.33
C LYS A 2 -38.15 -36.92 21.81
N ASP A 3 -38.88 -36.23 22.69
CA ASP A 3 -39.71 -35.08 22.34
C ASP A 3 -38.92 -33.76 22.26
N LYS A 4 -38.02 -33.47 23.22
CA LYS A 4 -37.04 -32.35 23.13
C LYS A 4 -36.22 -32.37 21.83
N ALA A 5 -35.69 -33.53 21.44
CA ALA A 5 -34.96 -33.68 20.18
C ALA A 5 -35.84 -33.43 18.94
N LYS A 6 -37.14 -33.77 19.00
CA LYS A 6 -38.12 -33.52 17.94
C LYS A 6 -38.44 -32.03 17.80
N TRP A 7 -38.58 -31.31 18.91
CA TRP A 7 -38.83 -29.86 18.91
C TRP A 7 -37.63 -29.07 18.39
N ILE A 8 -36.40 -29.46 18.77
CA ILE A 8 -35.16 -28.85 18.25
C ILE A 8 -35.05 -29.07 16.74
N LYS A 9 -35.35 -30.28 16.25
CA LYS A 9 -35.33 -30.57 14.81
C LYS A 9 -36.35 -29.71 14.06
N ARG A 10 -37.55 -29.52 14.62
CA ARG A 10 -38.59 -28.67 14.03
C ARG A 10 -38.18 -27.20 13.95
N GLN A 11 -37.51 -26.66 14.99
CA GLN A 11 -36.94 -25.31 14.95
C GLN A 11 -35.91 -25.14 13.83
N GLN A 12 -35.02 -26.13 13.65
CA GLN A 12 -34.03 -26.11 12.58
C GLN A 12 -34.66 -26.12 11.19
N GLU A 13 -35.75 -26.88 11.00
CA GLU A 13 -36.51 -26.90 9.75
C GLU A 13 -37.09 -25.50 9.42
N ILE A 14 -37.70 -24.82 10.39
CA ILE A 14 -38.27 -23.46 10.20
C ILE A 14 -37.19 -22.45 9.80
N VAL A 15 -36.06 -22.44 10.51
CA VAL A 15 -34.94 -21.53 10.21
C VAL A 15 -34.30 -21.86 8.87
N SER A 16 -34.17 -23.15 8.53
CA SER A 16 -33.63 -23.58 7.25
C SER A 16 -34.54 -23.21 6.07
N ALA A 17 -35.86 -23.29 6.24
CA ALA A 17 -36.84 -22.92 5.23
C ALA A 17 -36.84 -21.39 4.97
N ALA A 18 -36.78 -20.58 6.03
CA ALA A 18 -36.65 -19.13 5.92
C ALA A 18 -35.34 -18.74 5.21
N ARG A 19 -34.22 -19.40 5.56
CA ARG A 19 -32.91 -19.18 4.93
C ARG A 19 -32.88 -19.60 3.47
N ALA A 20 -33.50 -20.72 3.11
CA ALA A 20 -33.61 -21.18 1.72
C ALA A 20 -34.44 -20.22 0.85
N ALA A 21 -35.43 -19.55 1.44
CA ALA A 21 -36.24 -18.54 0.77
C ALA A 21 -35.63 -17.12 0.80
N GLY A 22 -34.42 -16.94 1.37
CA GLY A 22 -33.72 -15.65 1.40
C GLY A 22 -34.44 -14.55 2.20
N ARG A 23 -35.34 -14.93 3.11
CA ARG A 23 -36.17 -14.00 3.91
C ARG A 23 -35.98 -14.24 5.42
N GLY A 24 -36.35 -13.26 6.23
CA GLY A 24 -36.50 -13.44 7.68
C GLY A 24 -37.69 -14.35 8.02
N LEU A 25 -37.76 -14.81 9.26
CA LEU A 25 -38.93 -15.55 9.76
C LEU A 25 -40.16 -14.64 9.70
N THR A 26 -41.27 -15.16 9.21
CA THR A 26 -42.55 -14.45 9.30
C THR A 26 -43.01 -14.39 10.76
N ALA A 27 -43.95 -13.48 11.08
CA ALA A 27 -44.51 -13.37 12.42
C ALA A 27 -45.13 -14.69 12.93
N GLU A 28 -45.69 -15.51 12.04
CA GLU A 28 -46.24 -16.83 12.37
C GLU A 28 -45.14 -17.86 12.64
N GLU A 29 -44.09 -17.88 11.82
CA GLU A 29 -42.93 -18.78 12.01
C GLU A 29 -42.12 -18.42 13.26
N GLN A 30 -42.03 -17.14 13.59
CA GLN A 30 -41.39 -16.66 14.82
C GLN A 30 -42.20 -17.10 16.06
N ALA A 31 -43.54 -17.02 16.00
CA ALA A 31 -44.39 -17.49 17.08
C ALA A 31 -44.31 -19.02 17.28
N GLU A 32 -44.23 -19.81 16.19
CA GLU A 32 -44.01 -21.26 16.27
C GLU A 32 -42.63 -21.58 16.87
N PHE A 33 -41.60 -20.84 16.46
CA PHE A 33 -40.25 -20.99 16.99
C PHE A 33 -40.17 -20.71 18.50
N ASP A 34 -40.78 -19.62 18.95
CA ASP A 34 -40.82 -19.22 20.36
C ASP A 34 -41.66 -20.18 21.22
N ALA A 35 -42.76 -20.72 20.67
CA ALA A 35 -43.57 -21.73 21.34
C ALA A 35 -42.81 -23.04 21.54
N LEU A 36 -42.05 -23.49 20.53
CA LEU A 36 -41.17 -24.66 20.63
C LEU A 36 -40.05 -24.43 21.64
N GLN A 37 -39.49 -23.21 21.72
CA GLN A 37 -38.46 -22.88 22.70
C GLN A 37 -38.99 -23.00 24.12
N ARG A 38 -40.20 -22.49 24.38
CA ARG A 38 -40.84 -22.63 25.70
C ARG A 38 -41.09 -24.09 26.09
N GLN A 39 -41.39 -24.96 25.12
CA GLN A 39 -41.57 -26.40 25.38
C GLN A 39 -40.23 -27.08 25.71
N ILE A 40 -39.15 -26.69 25.04
CA ILE A 40 -37.79 -27.17 25.31
C ILE A 40 -37.33 -26.74 26.71
N ASP A 41 -37.59 -25.48 27.08
CA ASP A 41 -37.18 -24.92 28.37
C ASP A 41 -38.02 -25.44 29.55
N ALA A 42 -39.27 -25.86 29.30
CA ALA A 42 -40.17 -26.41 30.30
C ALA A 42 -39.89 -27.88 30.65
N GLU A 43 -39.13 -28.63 29.83
CA GLU A 43 -38.75 -30.02 30.12
C GLU A 43 -37.46 -30.02 30.98
N PRO A 44 -37.52 -30.39 32.28
CA PRO A 44 -36.37 -30.29 33.18
C PRO A 44 -35.27 -31.29 32.81
N ASP A 45 -34.04 -30.78 32.64
CA ASP A 45 -32.85 -31.59 32.38
C ASP A 45 -32.51 -32.41 33.63
N GLY A 46 -32.72 -33.73 33.54
CA GLY A 46 -32.17 -34.66 34.51
C GLY A 46 -30.74 -35.02 34.12
N GLN A 47 -29.74 -34.29 34.62
CA GLN A 47 -28.45 -34.88 35.00
C GLN A 47 -27.55 -33.91 35.79
N ASP A 48 -27.14 -34.40 36.96
CA ASP A 48 -25.82 -34.25 37.59
C ASP A 48 -25.05 -32.94 37.44
N GLY A 49 -24.94 -32.21 38.56
CA GLY A 49 -23.70 -31.60 39.04
C GLY A 49 -23.13 -30.38 38.31
N GLY A 50 -23.36 -29.18 38.86
CA GLY A 50 -22.44 -28.04 38.68
C GLY A 50 -23.08 -26.65 38.73
N LYS A 51 -23.26 -26.10 39.93
CA LYS A 51 -23.78 -24.75 40.22
C LYS A 51 -22.68 -23.67 40.13
N PRO A 52 -22.97 -22.35 40.23
CA PRO A 52 -22.72 -21.39 39.15
C PRO A 52 -21.99 -20.08 39.58
N ALA A 53 -21.76 -19.17 38.63
CA ALA A 53 -21.61 -17.72 38.82
C ALA A 53 -21.98 -17.05 37.48
N GLY A 54 -22.70 -15.95 37.35
CA GLY A 54 -23.23 -14.91 38.24
C GLY A 54 -23.40 -13.68 37.33
N GLY A 55 -24.59 -13.06 37.31
CA GLY A 55 -24.86 -11.95 36.38
C GLY A 55 -26.25 -11.33 36.53
N GLN A 56 -26.36 -10.46 37.54
CA GLN A 56 -27.38 -9.46 37.84
C GLN A 56 -28.45 -9.16 36.76
N ARG A 57 -29.71 -9.10 37.17
CA ARG A 57 -30.59 -7.99 36.77
C ARG A 57 -31.57 -7.65 37.89
N ASP A 58 -31.47 -6.39 38.28
CA ASP A 58 -32.26 -5.66 39.24
C ASP A 58 -33.65 -5.36 38.66
N ILE A 59 -34.71 -5.45 39.47
CA ILE A 59 -35.88 -4.56 39.42
C ILE A 59 -36.62 -4.64 40.75
N SER A 60 -36.74 -3.46 41.32
CA SER A 60 -37.37 -3.00 42.53
C SER A 60 -38.90 -2.98 42.44
N SER A 61 -39.59 -3.29 43.54
CA SER A 61 -40.47 -2.34 44.27
C SER A 61 -41.38 -3.04 45.30
N PRO A 62 -41.86 -2.30 46.32
CA PRO A 62 -42.02 -2.82 47.69
C PRO A 62 -43.48 -2.78 48.21
N ASP A 63 -43.58 -3.05 49.51
CA ASP A 63 -44.63 -2.71 50.48
C ASP A 63 -45.65 -3.78 50.89
N GLY A 64 -45.59 -4.05 52.21
CA GLY A 64 -46.47 -4.94 52.96
C GLY A 64 -45.99 -5.03 54.41
N ALA A 65 -46.28 -3.98 55.18
CA ALA A 65 -45.84 -3.70 56.54
C ALA A 65 -46.06 -4.84 57.55
N ASN A 66 -45.16 -4.93 58.55
CA ASN A 66 -45.53 -5.46 59.87
C ASN A 66 -44.70 -4.78 60.98
N VAL A 67 -45.41 -4.29 62.00
CA VAL A 67 -44.89 -3.84 63.30
C VAL A 67 -45.69 -4.61 64.37
N PRO A 68 -45.20 -4.75 65.60
CA PRO A 68 -44.20 -5.72 66.04
C PRO A 68 -44.82 -6.71 67.04
N ASN A 69 -44.17 -7.84 67.33
CA ASN A 69 -44.33 -8.43 68.66
C ASN A 69 -43.03 -9.06 69.16
N LEU A 70 -42.59 -8.56 70.31
CA LEU A 70 -41.46 -9.03 71.10
C LEU A 70 -41.82 -10.33 71.82
N GLY A 71 -40.84 -11.21 71.98
CA GLY A 71 -40.71 -11.99 73.20
C GLY A 71 -40.40 -13.48 73.04
N THR A 72 -39.12 -13.83 72.89
CA THR A 72 -38.48 -14.93 73.64
C THR A 72 -36.94 -14.85 73.49
N ILE A 73 -36.23 -14.88 74.62
CA ILE A 73 -34.78 -14.78 74.86
C ILE A 73 -34.28 -16.20 75.28
N PRO A 74 -32.99 -16.64 75.23
CA PRO A 74 -31.79 -16.30 74.44
C PRO A 74 -31.06 -17.55 73.85
N ALA A 75 -31.68 -18.73 73.70
CA ALA A 75 -30.91 -19.97 73.43
C ALA A 75 -30.43 -20.13 71.96
N ASP A 76 -31.14 -19.54 71.00
CA ASP A 76 -30.79 -19.63 69.58
C ASP A 76 -29.82 -18.51 69.14
N GLY A 77 -29.88 -17.34 69.80
CA GLY A 77 -28.92 -16.25 69.58
C GLY A 77 -27.50 -16.62 70.00
N VAL A 78 -27.32 -17.35 71.10
CA VAL A 78 -25.98 -17.79 71.56
C VAL A 78 -25.39 -18.85 70.64
N ARG A 79 -26.21 -19.80 70.13
CA ARG A 79 -25.75 -20.81 69.15
C ARG A 79 -25.42 -20.20 67.80
N GLN A 80 -26.22 -19.25 67.32
CA GLN A 80 -25.94 -18.51 66.09
C GLN A 80 -24.70 -17.61 66.23
N ALA A 81 -24.51 -16.95 67.37
CA ALA A 81 -23.32 -16.16 67.66
C ALA A 81 -22.04 -17.01 67.72
N GLN A 82 -22.10 -18.20 68.33
CA GLN A 82 -20.97 -19.15 68.37
C GLN A 82 -20.66 -19.77 66.99
N ALA A 83 -21.68 -19.97 66.13
CA ALA A 83 -21.47 -20.43 64.77
C ALA A 83 -20.85 -19.34 63.90
N ALA A 84 -21.34 -18.09 64.02
CA ALA A 84 -20.77 -16.93 63.35
C ALA A 84 -19.31 -16.68 63.80
N GLU A 85 -19.00 -16.86 65.08
CA GLU A 85 -17.65 -16.71 65.60
C GLU A 85 -16.69 -17.78 65.05
N ARG A 86 -17.14 -19.03 64.97
CA ARG A 86 -16.37 -20.12 64.35
C ARG A 86 -16.12 -19.86 62.87
N GLN A 87 -17.11 -19.34 62.16
CA GLN A 87 -16.97 -18.96 60.76
C GLN A 87 -15.96 -17.81 60.60
N ARG A 88 -16.05 -16.77 61.44
CA ARG A 88 -15.11 -15.63 61.45
C ARG A 88 -13.67 -16.10 61.63
N VAL A 89 -13.42 -16.95 62.64
CA VAL A 89 -12.07 -17.47 62.91
C VAL A 89 -11.56 -18.33 61.76
N SER A 90 -12.40 -19.18 61.17
CA SER A 90 -12.04 -19.99 60.01
C SER A 90 -11.66 -19.13 58.80
N ASP A 91 -12.45 -18.10 58.50
CA ASP A 91 -12.23 -17.21 57.36
C ASP A 91 -10.95 -16.36 57.54
N ILE A 92 -10.68 -15.88 58.76
CA ILE A 92 -9.44 -15.16 59.11
C ILE A 92 -8.22 -16.06 58.93
N ILE A 93 -8.26 -17.32 59.43
CA ILE A 93 -7.14 -18.25 59.29
C ILE A 93 -6.88 -18.57 57.81
N ALA A 94 -7.92 -18.76 57.00
CA ALA A 94 -7.78 -19.01 55.56
C ALA A 94 -7.15 -17.82 54.82
N LEU A 95 -7.61 -16.60 55.10
CA LEU A 95 -7.08 -15.36 54.51
C LEU A 95 -5.62 -15.11 54.91
N CYS A 96 -5.29 -15.25 56.19
CA CYS A 96 -3.92 -15.08 56.68
C CYS A 96 -2.98 -16.12 56.06
N ARG A 97 -3.42 -17.38 55.92
CA ARG A 97 -2.63 -18.43 55.26
C ARG A 97 -2.36 -18.13 53.79
N GLN A 98 -3.33 -17.57 53.07
CA GLN A 98 -3.17 -17.19 51.66
C GLN A 98 -2.24 -15.99 51.48
N ALA A 99 -2.29 -15.03 52.39
CA ALA A 99 -1.45 -13.82 52.35
C ALA A 99 -0.07 -13.98 53.00
N GLY A 100 0.20 -15.12 53.64
CA GLY A 100 1.46 -15.39 54.35
C GLY A 100 1.59 -14.66 55.69
N MET A 101 0.47 -14.35 56.36
CA MET A 101 0.41 -13.62 57.63
C MET A 101 0.10 -14.56 58.81
N GLU A 102 0.49 -14.17 60.03
CA GLU A 102 0.18 -14.87 61.28
C GLU A 102 -1.28 -14.57 61.73
N PRO A 103 -2.13 -15.59 61.95
CA PRO A 103 -3.55 -15.40 62.28
C PRO A 103 -3.84 -15.12 63.78
N ASP A 104 -2.90 -15.45 64.68
CA ASP A 104 -3.14 -15.46 66.14
C ASP A 104 -3.48 -14.08 66.71
N THR A 105 -2.87 -13.01 66.17
CA THR A 105 -3.13 -11.62 66.60
C THR A 105 -4.53 -11.14 66.21
N TYR A 106 -4.97 -11.43 64.98
CA TYR A 106 -6.26 -10.98 64.47
C TYR A 106 -7.44 -11.71 65.11
N VAL A 107 -7.24 -13.00 65.46
CA VAL A 107 -8.23 -13.79 66.19
C VAL A 107 -8.38 -13.30 67.63
N LYS A 108 -7.27 -12.98 68.32
CA LYS A 108 -7.29 -12.49 69.71
C LYS A 108 -7.84 -11.09 69.87
N ASN A 109 -7.61 -10.21 68.89
CA ASN A 109 -8.09 -8.83 68.93
C ASN A 109 -9.57 -8.68 68.57
N GLY A 110 -10.20 -9.74 68.04
CA GLY A 110 -11.61 -9.71 67.63
C GLY A 110 -11.86 -8.96 66.33
N ASP A 111 -10.86 -8.86 65.46
CA ASP A 111 -10.95 -8.10 64.20
C ASP A 111 -11.97 -8.72 63.24
N SER A 112 -12.61 -7.88 62.43
CA SER A 112 -13.57 -8.36 61.43
C SER A 112 -12.86 -8.94 60.19
N VAL A 113 -13.54 -9.84 59.48
CA VAL A 113 -12.99 -10.47 58.25
C VAL A 113 -12.59 -9.41 57.20
N ASP A 114 -13.33 -8.30 57.13
CA ASP A 114 -13.05 -7.21 56.20
C ASP A 114 -11.80 -6.41 56.57
N GLN A 115 -11.53 -6.22 57.88
CA GLN A 115 -10.30 -5.58 58.36
C GLN A 115 -9.07 -6.46 58.07
N VAL A 116 -9.18 -7.77 58.27
CA VAL A 116 -8.11 -8.72 57.94
C VAL A 116 -7.90 -8.80 56.43
N ARG A 117 -8.96 -8.71 55.61
CA ARG A 117 -8.83 -8.66 54.15
C ARG A 117 -8.09 -7.41 53.68
N ALA A 118 -8.39 -6.24 54.26
CA ALA A 118 -7.66 -5.01 53.96
C ALA A 118 -6.17 -5.13 54.34
N ALA A 119 -5.87 -5.65 55.53
CA ALA A 119 -4.50 -5.89 55.98
C ALA A 119 -3.76 -6.94 55.11
N ALA A 120 -4.46 -7.98 54.65
CA ALA A 120 -3.92 -9.01 53.75
C ALA A 120 -3.52 -8.44 52.38
N VAL A 121 -4.36 -7.57 51.82
CA VAL A 121 -4.07 -6.89 50.54
C VAL A 121 -2.89 -5.94 50.69
N ASP A 122 -2.82 -5.18 51.79
CA ASP A 122 -1.67 -4.30 52.09
C ASP A 122 -0.37 -5.10 52.29
N HIS A 123 -0.43 -6.26 52.94
CA HIS A 123 0.72 -7.15 53.13
C HIS A 123 1.18 -7.74 51.79
N LEU A 124 0.24 -8.16 50.93
CA LEU A 124 0.55 -8.64 49.58
C LEU A 124 1.10 -7.53 48.67
N LEU A 125 0.67 -6.28 48.85
CA LEU A 125 1.24 -5.13 48.12
C LEU A 125 2.68 -4.81 48.57
N LYS A 126 2.99 -4.98 49.85
CA LYS A 126 4.33 -4.69 50.42
C LYS A 126 5.32 -5.84 50.27
N HIS A 127 4.84 -7.09 50.29
CA HIS A 127 5.68 -8.30 50.34
C HIS A 127 5.41 -9.29 49.21
N GLY A 128 4.43 -9.03 48.34
CA GLY A 128 4.16 -9.87 47.18
C GLY A 128 5.26 -9.77 46.13
N ALA A 129 5.78 -10.92 45.71
CA ALA A 129 6.57 -11.01 44.48
C ALA A 129 5.71 -10.56 43.29
N PRO A 130 6.29 -9.93 42.25
CA PRO A 130 5.53 -9.46 41.11
C PRO A 130 4.76 -10.62 40.47
N VAL A 131 3.44 -10.52 40.48
CA VAL A 131 2.56 -11.44 39.78
C VAL A 131 2.79 -11.22 38.29
N VAL A 132 3.52 -12.13 37.64
CA VAL A 132 3.62 -12.18 36.19
C VAL A 132 2.24 -12.54 35.67
N VAL A 133 1.47 -11.52 35.33
CA VAL A 133 0.25 -11.68 34.54
C VAL A 133 0.73 -12.21 33.18
N GLY A 134 0.41 -13.47 32.90
CA GLY A 134 0.66 -14.09 31.61
C GLY A 134 -0.11 -13.36 30.52
N ALA A 135 0.48 -12.31 29.98
CA ALA A 135 0.13 -11.79 28.68
C ALA A 135 0.30 -12.94 27.68
N ARG A 136 -0.66 -13.11 26.77
CA ARG A 136 -0.48 -13.96 25.59
C ARG A 136 0.88 -13.62 24.95
N ASP A 137 1.78 -14.59 24.98
CA ASP A 137 2.88 -14.80 24.04
C ASP A 137 3.67 -13.58 23.53
N SER A 138 4.05 -12.67 24.43
CA SER A 138 4.94 -11.56 24.06
C SER A 138 6.32 -12.05 23.60
N GLY A 139 6.73 -13.27 23.95
CA GLY A 139 8.01 -13.86 23.56
C GLY A 139 8.09 -14.26 22.07
N GLN A 140 7.06 -14.94 21.54
CA GLN A 140 7.07 -15.37 20.13
C GLN A 140 6.89 -14.19 19.17
N ASP A 141 5.99 -13.24 19.47
CA ASP A 141 5.79 -12.07 18.60
C ASP A 141 7.04 -11.17 18.57
N ASN A 142 7.72 -10.99 19.71
CA ASN A 142 9.01 -10.30 19.74
C ASN A 142 10.09 -11.03 18.92
N PHE A 143 10.13 -12.37 18.96
CA PHE A 143 11.06 -13.13 18.12
C PHE A 143 10.73 -12.98 16.63
N ARG A 144 9.46 -13.09 16.24
CA ARG A 144 9.04 -12.95 14.83
C ARG A 144 9.42 -11.59 14.27
N ASP A 145 9.18 -10.52 15.04
CA ASP A 145 9.55 -9.16 14.67
C ASP A 145 11.07 -8.99 14.57
N ALA A 146 11.83 -9.52 15.53
CA ALA A 146 13.29 -9.49 15.51
C ALA A 146 13.88 -10.28 14.34
N ALA A 147 13.36 -11.48 14.06
CA ALA A 147 13.78 -12.34 12.96
C ALA A 147 13.46 -11.71 11.59
N ARG A 148 12.28 -11.09 11.46
CA ARG A 148 11.90 -10.33 10.26
C ARG A 148 12.88 -9.19 10.02
N ASP A 149 13.13 -8.36 11.02
CA ASP A 149 13.99 -7.19 10.87
C ASP A 149 15.45 -7.59 10.64
N ALA A 150 15.91 -8.68 11.25
CA ALA A 150 17.22 -9.28 10.98
C ALA A 150 17.37 -9.71 9.51
N MET A 151 16.37 -10.39 8.94
CA MET A 151 16.37 -10.76 7.52
C MET A 151 16.41 -9.52 6.60
N LEU A 152 15.66 -8.47 6.94
CA LEU A 152 15.66 -7.22 6.18
C LEU A 152 17.02 -6.50 6.23
N MET A 153 17.65 -6.47 7.41
CA MET A 153 18.99 -5.92 7.57
C MET A 153 20.05 -6.72 6.82
N GLN A 154 19.95 -8.04 6.80
CA GLN A 154 20.83 -8.91 6.05
C GLN A 154 20.65 -8.72 4.54
N ALA A 155 19.40 -8.48 4.10
CA ALA A 155 19.05 -8.11 2.73
C ALA A 155 19.55 -6.71 2.31
N GLY A 156 20.17 -5.95 3.21
CA GLY A 156 20.63 -4.58 2.95
C GLY A 156 19.49 -3.56 2.87
N VAL A 157 18.31 -3.89 3.43
CA VAL A 157 17.18 -2.98 3.51
C VAL A 157 17.26 -2.20 4.82
N GLU A 158 17.18 -0.88 4.74
CA GLU A 158 17.21 -0.02 5.93
C GLU A 158 15.93 -0.18 6.75
N VAL A 159 16.09 -0.46 8.04
CA VAL A 159 15.00 -0.57 9.02
C VAL A 159 15.15 0.55 10.03
N GLU A 160 14.25 1.54 10.00
CA GLU A 160 14.32 2.74 10.85
C GLU A 160 14.33 2.43 12.36
N LYS A 161 13.56 1.42 12.78
CA LYS A 161 13.46 0.98 14.17
C LYS A 161 13.47 -0.55 14.24
N PRO A 162 14.66 -1.15 14.36
CA PRO A 162 14.79 -2.59 14.48
C PRO A 162 14.17 -3.10 15.78
N ALA A 163 13.46 -4.22 15.72
CA ALA A 163 13.00 -4.91 16.93
C ALA A 163 14.16 -5.37 17.83
N GLN A 164 13.90 -5.45 19.13
CA GLN A 164 14.90 -5.86 20.13
C GLN A 164 15.37 -7.30 19.84
N GLY A 165 16.68 -7.49 19.66
CA GLY A 165 17.27 -8.79 19.31
C GLY A 165 17.50 -9.01 17.82
N ALA A 166 17.07 -8.10 16.92
CA ALA A 166 17.30 -8.23 15.49
C ALA A 166 18.80 -8.31 15.13
N GLU A 167 19.66 -7.54 15.79
CA GLU A 167 21.11 -7.57 15.54
C GLU A 167 21.75 -8.92 15.92
N ALA A 168 21.21 -9.61 16.93
CA ALA A 168 21.70 -10.94 17.32
C ALA A 168 21.31 -12.02 16.29
N LEU A 169 20.18 -11.82 15.61
CA LEU A 169 19.66 -12.73 14.57
C LEU A 169 20.18 -12.40 13.17
N ARG A 170 20.72 -11.19 12.95
CA ARG A 170 21.21 -10.71 11.63
C ARG A 170 22.30 -11.60 11.03
N GLY A 171 23.09 -12.27 11.88
CA GLY A 171 24.15 -13.18 11.45
C GLY A 171 23.71 -14.63 11.18
N MET A 172 22.44 -14.97 11.42
CA MET A 172 21.93 -16.34 11.24
C MET A 172 21.64 -16.65 9.77
N SER A 173 21.92 -17.89 9.35
CA SER A 173 21.47 -18.42 8.06
C SER A 173 19.95 -18.64 8.05
N MET A 174 19.31 -18.76 6.88
CA MET A 174 17.88 -19.14 6.83
C MET A 174 17.64 -20.51 7.44
N ARG A 175 18.62 -21.41 7.29
CA ARG A 175 18.59 -22.73 7.94
C ARG A 175 18.54 -22.57 9.46
N ASP A 176 19.40 -21.74 10.04
CA ASP A 176 19.47 -21.58 11.50
C ASP A 176 18.23 -20.87 12.03
N LEU A 177 17.70 -19.89 11.29
CA LEU A 177 16.44 -19.21 11.63
C LEU A 177 15.24 -20.15 11.53
N LEU A 178 15.22 -21.05 10.55
CA LEU A 178 14.23 -22.14 10.46
C LEU A 178 14.35 -23.09 11.66
N ILE A 179 15.56 -23.54 12.00
CA ILE A 179 15.81 -24.42 13.16
C ILE A 179 15.34 -23.77 14.44
N GLU A 180 15.66 -22.50 14.63
CA GLU A 180 15.28 -21.74 15.81
C GLU A 180 13.74 -21.55 15.89
N SER A 181 13.09 -21.34 14.74
CA SER A 181 11.62 -21.28 14.66
C SER A 181 10.99 -22.64 14.98
N MET A 182 11.54 -23.74 14.46
CA MET A 182 11.07 -25.11 14.75
C MET A 182 11.30 -25.52 16.21
N ALA A 183 12.41 -25.08 16.81
CA ALA A 183 12.70 -25.35 18.21
C ALA A 183 11.70 -24.61 19.11
N ARG A 184 11.34 -23.36 18.76
CA ARG A 184 10.33 -22.57 19.47
C ARG A 184 8.92 -23.11 19.30
N SER A 185 8.58 -23.67 18.15
CA SER A 185 7.29 -24.31 17.90
C SER A 185 7.15 -25.70 18.52
N GLY A 186 8.21 -26.22 19.16
CA GLY A 186 8.19 -27.49 19.88
C GLY A 186 8.38 -28.74 19.01
N GLU A 187 8.88 -28.59 17.78
CA GLU A 187 9.12 -29.71 16.85
C GLU A 187 10.40 -30.52 17.16
N GLY A 188 11.22 -30.03 18.11
CA GLY A 188 12.42 -30.68 18.61
C GLY A 188 13.29 -29.71 19.41
N THR A 189 14.36 -30.21 20.01
CA THR A 189 15.38 -29.32 20.59
C THR A 189 16.32 -28.77 19.51
N THR A 190 16.85 -27.56 19.71
CA THR A 190 17.80 -26.92 18.78
C THR A 190 18.97 -27.85 18.44
N THR A 191 19.47 -28.60 19.41
CA THR A 191 20.57 -29.58 19.25
C THR A 191 20.21 -30.78 18.37
N GLU A 192 18.96 -31.25 18.40
CA GLU A 192 18.49 -32.33 17.54
C GLU A 192 18.29 -31.84 16.10
N LEU A 193 17.71 -30.65 15.93
CA LEU A 193 17.44 -30.05 14.63
C LEU A 193 18.72 -29.65 13.90
N LEU A 194 19.74 -29.17 14.62
CA LEU A 194 21.07 -28.88 14.05
C LEU A 194 21.75 -30.12 13.45
N ARG A 195 21.45 -31.32 13.97
CA ARG A 195 21.99 -32.60 13.47
C ARG A 195 21.24 -33.12 12.24
N ARG A 196 20.06 -32.58 11.91
CA ARG A 196 19.31 -33.00 10.72
C ARG A 196 19.96 -32.50 9.43
N SER A 197 19.80 -33.29 8.37
CA SER A 197 20.28 -32.91 7.05
C SER A 197 19.49 -31.70 6.52
N ARG A 198 20.10 -30.91 5.62
CA ARG A 198 19.40 -29.78 4.95
C ARG A 198 18.17 -30.24 4.16
N ALA A 199 18.21 -31.48 3.65
CA ALA A 199 17.10 -32.12 2.96
C ALA A 199 15.90 -32.33 3.88
N ASP A 200 16.13 -32.89 5.07
CA ASP A 200 15.05 -33.21 6.02
C ASP A 200 14.41 -31.92 6.57
N LEU A 201 15.23 -30.90 6.86
CA LEU A 201 14.73 -29.60 7.31
C LEU A 201 13.89 -28.91 6.24
N TRP A 202 14.27 -29.04 4.97
CA TRP A 202 13.48 -28.51 3.85
C TRP A 202 12.13 -29.19 3.75
N ASP A 203 12.06 -30.52 3.86
CA ASP A 203 10.79 -31.24 3.77
C ASP A 203 9.86 -30.89 4.94
N THR A 204 10.42 -30.66 6.14
CA THR A 204 9.66 -30.12 7.29
C THR A 204 9.19 -28.69 7.01
N ALA A 205 10.05 -27.80 6.50
CA ALA A 205 9.69 -26.42 6.17
C ALA A 205 8.58 -26.34 5.11
N VAL A 206 8.65 -27.16 4.06
CA VAL A 206 7.61 -27.23 3.02
C VAL A 206 6.26 -27.61 3.62
N ARG A 207 6.22 -28.57 4.55
CA ARG A 207 4.98 -28.91 5.27
C ARG A 207 4.49 -27.76 6.13
N GLN A 208 5.40 -27.04 6.80
CA GLN A 208 5.06 -25.87 7.59
C GLN A 208 4.48 -24.72 6.76
N PHE A 209 4.90 -24.52 5.51
CA PHE A 209 4.30 -23.51 4.62
C PHE A 209 2.80 -23.74 4.35
N PHE A 210 2.30 -24.97 4.53
CA PHE A 210 0.87 -25.27 4.45
C PHE A 210 0.14 -25.10 5.80
N SER A 211 0.86 -24.82 6.89
CA SER A 211 0.29 -24.60 8.22
C SER A 211 0.21 -23.10 8.53
N PRO A 212 -0.99 -22.56 8.83
CA PRO A 212 -1.15 -21.14 9.14
C PRO A 212 -0.53 -20.72 10.48
N THR A 213 -0.18 -21.67 11.35
CA THR A 213 0.41 -21.41 12.67
C THR A 213 1.93 -21.50 12.68
N ALA A 214 2.57 -21.76 11.54
CA ALA A 214 4.02 -21.92 11.48
C ALA A 214 4.74 -20.57 11.54
N ASP A 215 5.70 -20.45 12.46
CA ASP A 215 6.45 -19.22 12.71
C ASP A 215 7.33 -18.80 11.52
N PHE A 216 8.08 -19.74 10.96
CA PHE A 216 9.04 -19.46 9.91
C PHE A 216 8.38 -18.91 8.62
N PRO A 217 7.31 -19.53 8.07
CA PRO A 217 6.56 -18.95 6.95
C PRO A 217 6.01 -17.55 7.24
N ALA A 218 5.49 -17.31 8.45
CA ALA A 218 4.93 -16.02 8.82
C ALA A 218 6.02 -14.93 8.90
N ILE A 219 7.20 -15.25 9.44
CA ILE A 219 8.36 -14.34 9.48
C ILE A 219 8.78 -13.97 8.05
N LEU A 220 8.92 -14.96 7.18
CA LEU A 220 9.34 -14.76 5.79
C LEU A 220 8.33 -13.91 5.02
N ASP A 221 7.04 -14.20 5.15
CA ASP A 221 5.97 -13.42 4.49
C ASP A 221 5.96 -11.96 4.96
N ASN A 222 6.11 -11.72 6.27
CA ASN A 222 6.19 -10.37 6.81
C ASN A 222 7.45 -9.62 6.35
N ALA A 223 8.60 -10.30 6.25
CA ALA A 223 9.83 -9.71 5.74
C ALA A 223 9.69 -9.33 4.26
N ILE A 224 9.15 -10.25 3.44
CA ILE A 224 8.87 -10.01 2.02
C ILE A 224 7.91 -8.83 1.84
N LYS A 225 6.80 -8.79 2.58
CA LYS A 225 5.81 -7.69 2.52
C LYS A 225 6.44 -6.34 2.83
N LYS A 226 7.21 -6.23 3.93
CA LYS A 226 7.86 -4.98 4.34
C LYS A 226 8.89 -4.53 3.31
N SER A 227 9.71 -5.45 2.80
CA SER A 227 10.64 -5.19 1.69
C SER A 227 9.91 -4.67 0.44
N ILE A 228 8.82 -5.31 0.02
CA ILE A 228 8.03 -4.88 -1.14
C ILE A 228 7.52 -3.45 -0.95
N VAL A 229 6.93 -3.13 0.21
CA VAL A 229 6.38 -1.79 0.47
C VAL A 229 7.47 -0.71 0.41
N GLN A 230 8.61 -0.94 1.06
CA GLN A 230 9.73 0.01 1.04
C GLN A 230 10.30 0.17 -0.37
N GLN A 231 10.52 -0.92 -1.09
CA GLN A 231 11.07 -0.88 -2.45
C GLN A 231 10.08 -0.27 -3.46
N TYR A 232 8.78 -0.47 -3.26
CA TYR A 232 7.74 0.15 -4.07
C TYR A 232 7.74 1.67 -3.88
N ALA A 233 7.88 2.17 -2.64
CA ALA A 233 7.95 3.59 -2.35
C ALA A 233 9.18 4.26 -2.99
N LEU A 234 10.32 3.58 -3.00
CA LEU A 234 11.59 4.10 -3.52
C LEU A 234 11.67 4.21 -5.05
N VAL A 235 10.74 3.59 -5.81
CA VAL A 235 10.82 3.69 -7.27
C VAL A 235 10.34 5.08 -7.71
N PRO A 236 11.21 5.86 -8.39
CA PRO A 236 10.83 7.15 -8.92
C PRO A 236 9.91 6.90 -10.12
N CYS A 237 8.63 7.16 -9.95
CA CYS A 237 7.65 7.16 -11.04
C CYS A 237 6.96 8.51 -11.06
N THR A 238 6.68 8.99 -12.25
CA THR A 238 6.24 10.36 -12.50
C THR A 238 4.73 10.46 -12.70
N PHE A 239 4.06 9.34 -13.01
CA PHE A 239 2.59 9.32 -13.20
C PHE A 239 1.81 9.85 -11.99
N GLU A 240 2.33 9.64 -10.77
CA GLU A 240 1.70 10.10 -9.52
C GLU A 240 1.65 11.64 -9.41
N LEU A 241 2.46 12.37 -10.18
CA LEU A 241 2.55 13.84 -10.12
C LEU A 241 1.39 14.56 -10.83
N TRP A 242 0.69 13.89 -11.74
CA TRP A 242 -0.33 14.50 -12.61
C TRP A 242 -1.60 13.65 -12.76
N THR A 243 -1.65 12.48 -12.13
CA THR A 243 -2.83 11.61 -12.13
C THR A 243 -3.42 11.50 -10.72
N SER A 244 -4.73 11.26 -10.64
CA SER A 244 -5.43 10.94 -9.39
C SER A 244 -5.82 9.46 -9.35
N ARG A 245 -5.88 8.88 -8.14
CA ARG A 245 -6.28 7.49 -7.94
C ARG A 245 -7.79 7.40 -7.73
N GLY A 246 -8.46 6.60 -8.55
CA GLY A 246 -9.85 6.18 -8.30
C GLY A 246 -9.92 4.74 -7.81
N THR A 247 -11.04 4.40 -7.16
CA THR A 247 -11.34 3.07 -6.65
C THR A 247 -12.64 2.57 -7.29
N LEU A 248 -12.62 1.33 -7.80
CA LEU A 248 -13.82 0.64 -8.27
C LEU A 248 -14.08 -0.59 -7.40
N THR A 249 -15.34 -0.88 -7.14
CA THR A 249 -15.77 -2.00 -6.29
C THR A 249 -15.85 -3.32 -7.05
N ASP A 250 -16.03 -3.29 -8.37
CA ASP A 250 -16.13 -4.48 -9.21
C ASP A 250 -15.30 -4.40 -10.51
N PHE A 251 -15.19 -5.53 -11.21
CA PHE A 251 -14.47 -5.68 -12.49
C PHE A 251 -15.36 -5.42 -13.71
N LYS A 252 -16.63 -5.06 -13.52
CA LYS A 252 -17.51 -4.78 -14.64
C LYS A 252 -17.12 -3.43 -15.23
N PRO A 253 -17.25 -3.24 -16.56
CA PRO A 253 -17.10 -1.91 -17.14
C PRO A 253 -18.19 -1.02 -16.53
N SER A 254 -17.78 0.00 -15.76
CA SER A 254 -18.71 0.90 -15.07
C SER A 254 -19.39 1.81 -16.09
N LYS A 255 -20.44 1.30 -16.75
CA LYS A 255 -21.28 2.10 -17.66
C LYS A 255 -22.37 2.87 -16.91
N GLU A 256 -22.73 2.45 -15.70
CA GLU A 256 -24.07 2.72 -15.16
C GLU A 256 -24.19 3.92 -14.22
N HIS A 257 -23.11 4.50 -13.69
CA HIS A 257 -23.23 5.47 -12.57
C HIS A 257 -22.36 6.73 -12.62
N GLU A 258 -21.60 6.94 -13.69
CA GLU A 258 -20.90 8.22 -13.89
C GLU A 258 -21.74 9.06 -14.88
N TYR A 259 -22.82 9.68 -14.37
CA TYR A 259 -23.41 10.83 -15.06
C TYR A 259 -22.89 12.07 -14.37
N ALA A 260 -22.27 12.99 -15.12
CA ALA A 260 -22.11 14.31 -14.58
C ALA A 260 -23.51 14.96 -14.59
N LEU A 261 -24.00 15.25 -13.39
CA LEU A 261 -25.26 15.94 -13.16
C LEU A 261 -25.02 17.44 -13.34
N GLY A 262 -25.56 17.98 -14.43
CA GLY A 262 -25.56 19.41 -14.70
C GLY A 262 -26.94 20.02 -14.52
N GLY A 263 -26.96 21.32 -14.23
CA GLY A 263 -28.16 22.12 -14.03
C GLY A 263 -27.93 23.21 -13.00
N GLY A 264 -28.71 24.29 -13.09
CA GLY A 264 -28.71 25.38 -12.11
C GLY A 264 -28.16 26.70 -12.62
N ASP A 265 -28.36 27.06 -13.89
CA ASP A 265 -27.97 28.38 -14.37
C ASP A 265 -28.72 29.49 -13.60
N PHE A 266 -27.94 30.37 -12.96
CA PHE A 266 -28.48 31.48 -12.20
C PHE A 266 -28.93 32.60 -13.14
N SER A 267 -30.21 32.60 -13.47
CA SER A 267 -30.83 33.72 -14.17
C SER A 267 -31.02 34.91 -13.23
N LYS A 268 -30.78 36.13 -13.73
CA LYS A 268 -31.09 37.36 -12.99
C LYS A 268 -32.59 37.41 -12.69
N VAL A 269 -32.95 37.45 -11.41
CA VAL A 269 -34.33 37.62 -10.95
C VAL A 269 -34.59 39.11 -10.78
N GLY A 270 -35.61 39.65 -11.46
CA GLY A 270 -36.06 41.04 -11.24
C GLY A 270 -36.80 41.18 -9.91
N GLU A 271 -36.96 42.40 -9.40
CA GLU A 271 -37.76 42.64 -8.18
C GLU A 271 -39.22 42.17 -8.42
N GLY A 272 -39.58 41.02 -7.87
CA GLY A 272 -40.88 40.35 -8.06
C GLY A 272 -40.90 39.18 -9.06
N GLY A 273 -39.76 38.79 -9.64
CA GLY A 273 -39.67 37.64 -10.55
C GLY A 273 -39.63 36.29 -9.83
N GLU A 274 -40.20 35.25 -10.44
CA GLU A 274 -40.10 33.86 -9.96
C GLU A 274 -38.77 33.23 -10.37
N LEU A 275 -38.21 32.38 -9.51
CA LEU A 275 -37.02 31.58 -9.81
C LEU A 275 -37.33 30.58 -10.91
N LYS A 276 -36.55 30.57 -11.99
CA LYS A 276 -36.70 29.58 -13.05
C LYS A 276 -36.28 28.20 -12.53
N HIS A 277 -37.12 27.20 -12.77
CA HIS A 277 -36.79 25.81 -12.48
C HIS A 277 -35.71 25.30 -13.44
N SER A 278 -34.62 24.74 -12.90
CA SER A 278 -33.61 24.06 -13.70
C SER A 278 -33.99 22.60 -13.92
N SER A 279 -33.94 22.14 -15.17
CA SER A 279 -33.94 20.71 -15.45
C SER A 279 -32.54 20.11 -15.20
N LEU A 280 -32.51 18.85 -14.78
CA LEU A 280 -31.28 18.08 -14.65
C LEU A 280 -30.87 17.57 -16.05
N GLN A 281 -29.64 17.85 -16.44
CA GLN A 281 -29.02 17.31 -17.65
C GLN A 281 -28.02 16.22 -17.27
N THR A 282 -28.02 15.11 -18.02
CA THR A 282 -27.15 13.96 -17.79
C THR A 282 -26.41 13.62 -19.07
N GLU A 283 -25.08 13.62 -19.01
CA GLU A 283 -24.19 13.18 -20.09
C GLU A 283 -23.35 11.97 -19.64
N MET A 284 -22.99 11.13 -20.60
CA MET A 284 -22.28 9.87 -20.34
C MET A 284 -20.80 10.12 -20.07
N LEU A 285 -20.29 9.69 -18.92
CA LEU A 285 -18.86 9.82 -18.59
C LEU A 285 -18.01 8.64 -19.14
N PRO A 286 -16.67 8.79 -19.16
CA PRO A 286 -15.75 7.74 -19.59
C PRO A 286 -15.91 6.43 -18.81
N THR A 287 -16.01 5.31 -19.52
CA THR A 287 -16.09 3.98 -18.87
C THR A 287 -14.75 3.57 -18.29
N ARG A 288 -14.75 3.06 -17.06
CA ARG A 288 -13.56 2.54 -16.38
C ARG A 288 -13.73 1.04 -16.17
N LYS A 289 -12.62 0.30 -16.19
CA LYS A 289 -12.60 -1.15 -15.95
C LYS A 289 -11.34 -1.53 -15.16
N LEU A 290 -11.50 -2.42 -14.20
CA LEU A 290 -10.36 -3.05 -13.53
C LEU A 290 -9.91 -4.28 -14.32
N ASP A 291 -8.60 -4.44 -14.48
CA ASP A 291 -7.97 -5.64 -15.03
C ASP A 291 -6.92 -6.17 -14.04
N THR A 292 -6.75 -7.50 -14.02
CA THR A 292 -5.82 -8.16 -13.10
C THR A 292 -4.49 -8.47 -13.79
N TYR A 293 -3.39 -8.02 -13.19
CA TYR A 293 -2.03 -8.34 -13.60
C TYR A 293 -1.32 -9.06 -12.44
N GLY A 294 -0.67 -10.19 -12.72
CA GLY A 294 0.01 -10.97 -11.69
C GLY A 294 1.16 -11.78 -12.27
N THR A 295 2.17 -12.00 -11.44
CA THR A 295 3.31 -12.88 -11.73
C THR A 295 3.68 -13.62 -10.45
N THR A 296 3.94 -14.91 -10.56
CA THR A 296 4.43 -15.74 -9.44
C THR A 296 5.90 -16.07 -9.65
N PHE A 297 6.60 -16.33 -8.55
CA PHE A 297 7.95 -16.89 -8.58
C PHE A 297 8.02 -18.08 -7.63
N THR A 298 8.95 -19.00 -7.88
CA THR A 298 9.14 -20.20 -7.09
C THR A 298 10.60 -20.31 -6.69
N MET A 299 10.85 -20.73 -5.45
CA MET A 299 12.20 -21.03 -4.97
C MET A 299 12.47 -22.53 -5.12
N THR A 300 13.61 -22.88 -5.70
CA THR A 300 14.04 -24.28 -5.81
C THR A 300 14.60 -24.76 -4.48
N ARG A 301 14.54 -26.07 -4.24
CA ARG A 301 15.17 -26.72 -3.08
C ARG A 301 16.66 -26.43 -3.02
N GLU A 302 17.34 -26.38 -4.16
CA GLU A 302 18.77 -26.07 -4.25
C GLU A 302 19.07 -24.66 -3.75
N ALA A 303 18.29 -23.66 -4.13
CA ALA A 303 18.45 -22.29 -3.66
C ALA A 303 18.28 -22.18 -2.13
N PHE A 304 17.34 -22.93 -1.56
CA PHE A 304 17.17 -23.00 -0.11
C PHE A 304 18.34 -23.69 0.60
N ILE A 305 18.79 -24.85 0.08
CA ILE A 305 19.89 -25.62 0.68
C ILE A 305 21.21 -24.85 0.62
N ASN A 306 21.44 -24.12 -0.46
CA ASN A 306 22.61 -23.29 -0.67
C ASN A 306 22.54 -21.95 0.07
N ASP A 307 21.45 -21.70 0.82
CA ASP A 307 21.23 -20.48 1.59
C ASP A 307 21.39 -19.22 0.71
N ASP A 308 20.78 -19.23 -0.48
CA ASP A 308 20.77 -18.07 -1.38
C ASP A 308 19.77 -17.01 -0.86
N ILE A 309 20.15 -16.37 0.26
CA ILE A 309 19.41 -15.28 0.89
C ILE A 309 19.31 -14.09 -0.07
N GLY A 310 20.32 -13.90 -0.93
CA GLY A 310 20.33 -12.90 -1.97
C GLY A 310 19.12 -13.03 -2.91
N PHE A 311 18.70 -14.26 -3.21
CA PHE A 311 17.52 -14.54 -4.02
C PHE A 311 16.22 -14.06 -3.36
N LEU A 312 15.98 -14.39 -2.08
CA LEU A 312 14.77 -13.97 -1.34
C LEU A 312 14.77 -12.48 -0.99
N ALA A 313 15.93 -11.85 -0.84
CA ALA A 313 16.07 -10.41 -0.65
C ALA A 313 15.82 -9.61 -1.94
N SER A 314 16.46 -10.04 -3.05
CA SER A 314 16.51 -9.25 -4.27
C SER A 314 15.27 -9.41 -5.15
N MET A 315 14.65 -10.59 -5.19
CA MET A 315 13.51 -10.82 -6.07
C MET A 315 12.27 -10.01 -5.68
N PRO A 316 11.80 -10.00 -4.42
CA PRO A 316 10.63 -9.20 -4.05
C PRO A 316 10.84 -7.72 -4.36
N ALA A 317 12.05 -7.21 -4.12
CA ALA A 317 12.44 -5.84 -4.49
C ALA A 317 12.33 -5.61 -6.01
N GLN A 318 12.84 -6.54 -6.83
CA GLN A 318 12.70 -6.45 -8.29
C GLN A 318 11.24 -6.50 -8.75
N TYR A 319 10.42 -7.37 -8.17
CA TYR A 319 9.00 -7.47 -8.49
C TYR A 319 8.23 -6.21 -8.09
N ALA A 320 8.50 -5.65 -6.90
CA ALA A 320 7.94 -4.37 -6.46
C ALA A 320 8.27 -3.24 -7.45
N ARG A 321 9.54 -3.18 -7.90
CA ARG A 321 9.99 -2.21 -8.90
C ARG A 321 9.32 -2.41 -10.26
N LYS A 322 9.21 -3.66 -10.72
CA LYS A 322 8.52 -3.99 -11.98
C LYS A 322 7.04 -3.64 -11.92
N ALA A 323 6.37 -3.89 -10.79
CA ALA A 323 4.97 -3.55 -10.59
C ALA A 323 4.73 -2.04 -10.71
N LYS A 324 5.48 -1.20 -9.96
CA LYS A 324 5.33 0.26 -10.04
C LYS A 324 5.66 0.81 -11.44
N ARG A 325 6.74 0.29 -12.07
CA ARG A 325 7.09 0.63 -13.46
C ARG A 325 6.04 0.20 -14.49
N LYS A 326 5.32 -0.90 -14.25
CA LYS A 326 4.24 -1.35 -15.14
C LYS A 326 3.06 -0.39 -15.10
N ILE A 327 2.69 0.10 -13.92
CA ILE A 327 1.65 1.13 -13.77
C ILE A 327 2.07 2.40 -14.52
N ASN A 328 3.30 2.88 -14.27
CA ASN A 328 3.86 4.03 -14.97
C ASN A 328 3.79 3.82 -16.50
N ARG A 329 4.23 2.66 -16.98
CA ARG A 329 4.19 2.32 -18.41
C ARG A 329 2.78 2.33 -18.97
N GLN A 330 1.80 1.77 -18.28
CA GLN A 330 0.41 1.73 -18.76
C GLN A 330 -0.22 3.12 -18.87
N VAL A 331 0.05 4.01 -17.90
CA VAL A 331 -0.42 5.40 -17.98
C VAL A 331 0.18 6.11 -19.19
N TYR A 332 1.49 5.96 -19.39
CA TYR A 332 2.18 6.59 -20.53
C TYR A 332 1.83 5.94 -21.88
N GLU A 333 1.57 4.64 -21.91
CA GLU A 333 1.11 3.88 -23.08
C GLU A 333 -0.27 4.38 -23.53
N LEU A 334 -1.20 4.64 -22.61
CA LEU A 334 -2.51 5.20 -22.93
C LEU A 334 -2.40 6.57 -23.64
N ILE A 335 -1.62 7.50 -23.09
CA ILE A 335 -1.45 8.82 -23.72
C ILE A 335 -0.59 8.77 -24.98
N TYR A 336 0.29 7.77 -25.11
CA TYR A 336 1.13 7.58 -26.29
C TYR A 336 0.39 6.90 -27.43
N GLU A 337 -0.48 5.93 -27.18
CA GLU A 337 -1.24 5.24 -28.25
C GLU A 337 -2.43 6.07 -28.70
N ASN A 338 -2.98 6.92 -27.82
CA ASN A 338 -4.13 7.78 -28.09
C ASN A 338 -5.36 6.99 -28.60
N PRO A 339 -5.87 6.01 -27.83
CA PRO A 339 -7.02 5.22 -28.24
C PRO A 339 -8.31 6.06 -28.27
N ALA A 340 -9.33 5.54 -28.95
CA ALA A 340 -10.66 6.13 -28.94
C ALA A 340 -11.29 6.10 -27.54
N VAL A 341 -11.96 7.18 -27.16
CA VAL A 341 -12.68 7.29 -25.89
C VAL A 341 -14.18 6.99 -26.09
N PHE A 342 -15.01 7.32 -25.10
CA PHE A 342 -16.43 6.94 -25.03
C PHE A 342 -17.29 7.52 -26.16
N ASP A 343 -16.86 8.61 -26.79
CA ASP A 343 -17.47 9.26 -27.96
C ASP A 343 -17.00 8.68 -29.31
N GLY A 344 -16.05 7.73 -29.29
CA GLY A 344 -15.48 7.12 -30.49
C GLY A 344 -14.35 7.93 -31.16
N ALA A 345 -14.08 9.17 -30.72
CA ALA A 345 -12.94 9.96 -31.15
C ALA A 345 -11.70 9.65 -30.30
N ALA A 346 -10.50 9.91 -30.82
CA ALA A 346 -9.25 9.67 -30.10
C ALA A 346 -9.15 10.59 -28.87
N LEU A 347 -8.51 10.12 -27.79
CA LEU A 347 -8.33 10.90 -26.55
C LEU A 347 -7.83 12.33 -26.82
N PHE A 348 -6.87 12.47 -27.74
CA PHE A 348 -6.39 13.74 -28.26
C PHE A 348 -6.83 13.92 -29.71
N ASP A 349 -7.75 14.85 -29.92
CA ASP A 349 -8.36 15.13 -31.21
C ASP A 349 -8.71 16.62 -31.34
N ALA A 350 -8.90 17.09 -32.57
CA ALA A 350 -9.39 18.44 -32.84
C ALA A 350 -10.83 18.64 -32.31
N VAL A 351 -11.65 17.58 -32.32
CA VAL A 351 -13.01 17.58 -31.75
C VAL A 351 -12.97 17.92 -30.25
N HIS A 352 -12.01 17.35 -29.52
CA HIS A 352 -11.80 17.61 -28.09
C HIS A 352 -11.00 18.89 -27.81
N ARG A 353 -10.58 19.62 -28.85
CA ARG A 353 -9.83 20.88 -28.76
C ARG A 353 -8.56 20.77 -27.89
N ASN A 354 -7.96 19.58 -27.84
CA ASN A 354 -6.82 19.24 -26.99
C ASN A 354 -5.60 18.74 -27.81
N LEU A 355 -5.64 18.95 -29.13
CA LEU A 355 -4.61 18.56 -30.08
C LEU A 355 -4.11 19.78 -30.84
N ILE A 356 -2.78 19.88 -30.98
CA ILE A 356 -2.18 20.79 -31.96
C ILE A 356 -1.62 19.94 -33.11
N ALA A 357 -2.19 20.14 -34.29
CA ALA A 357 -2.04 19.21 -35.43
C ALA A 357 -0.61 19.07 -35.96
N THR A 358 0.17 20.15 -35.96
CA THR A 358 1.55 20.14 -36.46
C THR A 358 2.53 19.78 -35.35
N GLY A 359 3.32 18.72 -35.49
CA GLY A 359 4.39 18.41 -34.53
C GLY A 359 5.51 19.45 -34.56
N SER A 360 5.99 19.89 -33.39
CA SER A 360 7.15 20.79 -33.28
C SER A 360 7.88 20.62 -31.95
N ALA A 361 9.14 21.04 -31.91
CA ALA A 361 9.91 21.16 -30.68
C ALA A 361 9.26 22.18 -29.71
N PRO A 362 9.54 22.09 -28.40
CA PRO A 362 9.11 23.10 -27.44
C PRO A 362 9.60 24.49 -27.84
N SER A 363 8.68 25.46 -27.88
CA SER A 363 8.96 26.87 -28.16
C SER A 363 7.92 27.72 -27.44
N ILE A 364 8.21 29.01 -27.28
CA ILE A 364 7.34 29.98 -26.59
C ILE A 364 5.94 29.98 -27.22
N SER A 365 5.86 30.15 -28.53
CA SER A 365 4.60 30.18 -29.27
C SER A 365 3.77 28.90 -29.12
N VAL A 366 4.44 27.75 -29.00
CA VAL A 366 3.76 26.47 -28.81
C VAL A 366 3.22 26.33 -27.40
N LEU A 367 4.00 26.72 -26.38
CA LEU A 367 3.55 26.70 -24.99
C LEU A 367 2.36 27.64 -24.80
N GLU A 368 2.39 28.85 -25.37
CA GLU A 368 1.26 29.78 -25.34
C GLU A 368 0.01 29.19 -25.98
N GLN A 369 0.14 28.52 -27.13
CA GLN A 369 -1.00 27.83 -27.77
C GLN A 369 -1.58 26.72 -26.88
N MET A 370 -0.73 25.93 -26.21
CA MET A 370 -1.20 24.87 -25.30
C MET A 370 -1.95 25.43 -24.10
N ILE A 371 -1.42 26.52 -23.50
CA ILE A 371 -2.07 27.24 -22.40
C ILE A 371 -3.43 27.78 -22.85
N GLN A 372 -3.51 28.39 -24.04
CA GLN A 372 -4.76 28.90 -24.59
C GLN A 372 -5.78 27.79 -24.88
N LEU A 373 -5.35 26.64 -25.42
CA LEU A 373 -6.23 25.51 -25.64
C LEU A 373 -6.74 24.94 -24.32
N MET A 374 -5.93 24.96 -23.26
CA MET A 374 -6.32 24.46 -21.94
C MET A 374 -7.34 25.38 -21.27
N GLY A 375 -7.10 26.70 -21.30
CA GLY A 375 -8.05 27.68 -20.76
C GLY A 375 -9.37 27.78 -21.54
N LYS A 376 -9.41 27.30 -22.80
CA LYS A 376 -10.63 27.26 -23.64
C LYS A 376 -11.40 25.94 -23.53
N GLN A 377 -10.98 25.04 -22.66
CA GLN A 377 -11.72 23.82 -22.41
C GLN A 377 -13.08 24.13 -21.77
N ILE A 378 -14.09 23.45 -22.26
CA ILE A 378 -15.47 23.56 -21.79
C ILE A 378 -15.93 22.21 -21.26
N ASP A 379 -16.82 22.25 -20.28
CA ASP A 379 -17.55 21.10 -19.81
C ASP A 379 -18.59 20.70 -20.87
N GLN A 380 -19.13 19.50 -20.73
CA GLN A 380 -20.23 18.96 -21.55
C GLN A 380 -21.48 19.86 -21.58
N PHE A 381 -21.63 20.76 -20.60
CA PHE A 381 -22.71 21.76 -20.53
C PHE A 381 -22.35 23.11 -21.16
N GLY A 382 -21.17 23.25 -21.76
CA GLY A 382 -20.71 24.48 -22.42
C GLY A 382 -20.06 25.50 -21.48
N GLU A 383 -20.00 25.22 -20.18
CA GLU A 383 -19.35 26.06 -19.17
C GLU A 383 -17.83 25.89 -19.16
N SER A 384 -17.07 26.93 -18.79
CA SER A 384 -15.60 26.81 -18.69
C SER A 384 -15.21 25.94 -17.50
N ILE A 385 -14.33 24.95 -17.72
CA ILE A 385 -13.80 24.12 -16.62
C ILE A 385 -12.68 24.81 -15.81
N MET A 386 -12.32 26.06 -16.16
CA MET A 386 -11.34 26.90 -15.45
C MET A 386 -10.01 26.17 -15.13
N VAL A 387 -9.53 25.34 -16.06
CA VAL A 387 -8.33 24.53 -15.87
C VAL A 387 -7.08 25.38 -16.15
N GLU A 388 -6.18 25.46 -15.16
CA GLU A 388 -4.87 26.12 -15.29
C GLU A 388 -3.74 25.10 -15.58
N PRO A 389 -2.71 25.47 -16.37
CA PRO A 389 -1.56 24.62 -16.63
C PRO A 389 -0.67 24.49 -15.39
N SER A 390 -0.30 23.26 -15.00
CA SER A 390 0.59 23.00 -13.86
C SER A 390 1.77 22.10 -14.20
N LYS A 391 1.61 21.18 -15.16
CA LYS A 391 2.64 20.17 -15.48
C LYS A 391 2.92 20.16 -16.97
N VAL A 392 4.20 20.10 -17.34
CA VAL A 392 4.63 19.85 -18.72
C VAL A 392 5.41 18.54 -18.74
N ILE A 393 4.86 17.54 -19.42
CA ILE A 393 5.38 16.19 -19.50
C ILE A 393 6.15 16.05 -20.80
N VAL A 394 7.43 15.73 -20.71
CA VAL A 394 8.34 15.65 -21.85
C VAL A 394 9.16 14.38 -21.82
N PRO A 395 9.58 13.86 -22.99
CA PRO A 395 10.63 12.85 -23.04
C PRO A 395 11.96 13.40 -22.53
N VAL A 396 12.82 12.50 -22.07
CA VAL A 396 14.19 12.82 -21.64
C VAL A 396 14.94 13.45 -22.81
N GLY A 397 15.61 14.58 -22.53
CA GLY A 397 16.34 15.39 -23.51
C GLY A 397 15.59 16.66 -23.95
N MET A 398 14.26 16.72 -23.81
CA MET A 398 13.47 17.92 -24.11
C MET A 398 13.23 18.81 -22.87
N GLY A 399 13.38 18.28 -21.64
CA GLY A 399 13.11 19.06 -20.44
C GLY A 399 14.10 20.19 -20.20
N MET A 400 15.36 20.04 -20.62
CA MET A 400 16.32 21.16 -20.60
C MET A 400 15.85 22.33 -21.47
N TRP A 401 15.31 22.06 -22.66
CA TRP A 401 14.77 23.08 -23.56
C TRP A 401 13.57 23.80 -22.96
N VAL A 402 12.62 23.05 -22.37
CA VAL A 402 11.45 23.63 -21.69
C VAL A 402 11.88 24.50 -20.50
N ASN A 403 12.80 24.01 -19.68
CA ASN A 403 13.33 24.78 -18.55
C ASN A 403 14.07 26.04 -18.99
N GLN A 404 14.81 25.99 -20.10
CA GLN A 404 15.45 27.17 -20.67
C GLN A 404 14.41 28.20 -21.14
N ILE A 405 13.36 27.76 -21.83
CA ILE A 405 12.27 28.64 -22.29
C ILE A 405 11.56 29.29 -21.11
N LEU A 406 11.20 28.51 -20.09
CA LEU A 406 10.55 29.01 -18.88
C LEU A 406 11.48 29.87 -18.02
N GLY A 407 12.79 29.63 -18.06
CA GLY A 407 13.81 30.35 -17.30
C GLY A 407 14.33 31.63 -17.95
N THR A 408 14.04 31.84 -19.24
CA THR A 408 14.48 33.02 -19.98
C THR A 408 13.65 34.24 -19.56
N ALA A 409 14.26 35.25 -18.97
CA ALA A 409 13.57 36.43 -18.45
C ALA A 409 13.14 37.41 -19.56
N GLU A 410 13.94 37.55 -20.61
CA GLU A 410 13.73 38.49 -21.70
C GLU A 410 13.85 37.80 -23.06
N ILE A 411 13.00 38.18 -23.99
CA ILE A 411 12.93 37.64 -25.35
C ILE A 411 12.78 38.80 -26.34
N ASP A 412 13.28 38.59 -27.55
CA ASP A 412 13.01 39.50 -28.66
C ASP A 412 11.68 39.10 -29.30
N VAL A 413 10.73 40.03 -29.34
CA VAL A 413 9.41 39.79 -29.92
C VAL A 413 9.22 40.68 -31.13
N GLU A 414 8.98 40.04 -32.28
CA GLU A 414 8.69 40.74 -33.53
C GLU A 414 7.45 41.64 -33.35
N GLY A 415 7.60 42.94 -33.67
CA GLY A 415 6.53 43.92 -33.53
C GLY A 415 6.36 44.56 -32.14
N ILE A 416 7.07 44.08 -31.10
CA ILE A 416 7.09 44.72 -29.77
C ILE A 416 8.45 45.37 -29.50
N GLY A 417 9.53 44.63 -29.72
CA GLY A 417 10.89 45.11 -29.49
C GLY A 417 11.84 44.02 -28.99
N SER A 418 13.12 44.40 -28.89
CA SER A 418 14.15 43.58 -28.25
C SER A 418 14.08 43.71 -26.72
N HIS A 419 14.52 42.69 -25.98
CA HIS A 419 14.52 42.68 -24.51
C HIS A 419 13.12 42.81 -23.87
N THR A 420 12.10 42.23 -24.52
CA THR A 420 10.74 42.21 -23.97
C THR A 420 10.64 41.17 -22.86
N VAL A 421 9.96 41.50 -21.75
CA VAL A 421 9.73 40.55 -20.65
C VAL A 421 9.01 39.30 -21.18
N ASN A 422 9.58 38.13 -20.91
CA ASN A 422 8.95 36.86 -21.22
C ASN A 422 7.79 36.60 -20.27
N VAL A 423 6.56 36.71 -20.78
CA VAL A 423 5.33 36.50 -20.01
C VAL A 423 5.24 35.08 -19.46
N LEU A 424 5.82 34.09 -20.15
CA LEU A 424 5.87 32.71 -19.64
C LEU A 424 6.75 32.61 -18.39
N ASN A 425 7.86 33.34 -18.34
CA ASN A 425 8.73 33.36 -17.17
C ASN A 425 8.06 34.06 -15.99
N SER A 426 7.48 35.24 -16.19
CA SER A 426 6.91 36.03 -15.08
C SER A 426 5.65 35.40 -14.49
N GLN A 427 4.80 34.76 -15.30
CA GLN A 427 3.51 34.22 -14.85
C GLN A 427 3.55 32.72 -14.51
N TYR A 428 4.35 31.94 -15.23
CA TYR A 428 4.24 30.47 -15.20
C TYR A 428 5.48 29.75 -14.68
N ARG A 429 6.63 30.43 -14.49
CA ARG A 429 7.87 29.78 -14.02
C ARG A 429 7.72 29.07 -12.68
N SER A 430 6.93 29.61 -11.76
CA SER A 430 6.66 29.02 -10.45
C SER A 430 5.46 28.06 -10.45
N LYS A 431 4.58 28.17 -11.45
CA LYS A 431 3.35 27.36 -11.56
C LYS A 431 3.57 26.05 -12.33
N ILE A 432 4.40 26.08 -13.38
CA ILE A 432 4.61 24.93 -14.26
C ILE A 432 5.83 24.12 -13.80
N GLN A 433 5.61 22.87 -13.41
CA GLN A 433 6.66 21.89 -13.17
C GLN A 433 6.92 21.05 -14.43
N VAL A 434 8.19 20.94 -14.82
CA VAL A 434 8.63 20.08 -15.92
C VAL A 434 8.84 18.66 -15.39
N VAL A 435 8.19 17.69 -16.03
CA VAL A 435 8.26 16.26 -15.71
C VAL A 435 8.93 15.54 -16.88
N GLU A 436 10.16 15.08 -16.68
CA GLU A 436 10.89 14.28 -17.67
C GLU A 436 10.59 12.79 -17.47
N GLU A 437 10.16 12.12 -18.53
CA GLU A 437 9.79 10.71 -18.47
C GLU A 437 10.49 9.86 -19.53
N GLY A 438 11.31 8.91 -19.07
CA GLY A 438 12.04 8.00 -19.94
C GLY A 438 11.17 6.94 -20.64
N THR A 439 10.01 6.59 -20.07
CA THR A 439 9.09 5.64 -20.71
C THR A 439 8.61 6.13 -22.07
N LEU A 440 8.41 7.44 -22.23
CA LEU A 440 8.02 8.02 -23.51
C LEU A 440 9.09 7.82 -24.58
N ASN A 441 10.38 7.96 -24.23
CA ASN A 441 11.49 7.66 -25.14
C ASN A 441 11.50 6.18 -25.55
N VAL A 442 11.26 5.27 -24.60
CA VAL A 442 11.22 3.82 -24.88
C VAL A 442 10.06 3.46 -25.81
N LEU A 443 8.88 4.06 -25.61
CA LEU A 443 7.71 3.85 -26.49
C LEU A 443 7.94 4.43 -27.90
N ALA A 444 8.62 5.57 -27.99
CA ALA A 444 8.91 6.21 -29.27
C ALA A 444 10.01 5.49 -30.07
N GLY A 445 11.02 4.92 -29.42
CA GLY A 445 12.21 4.40 -30.09
C GLY A 445 12.90 5.50 -30.90
N ASP A 446 13.14 5.26 -32.19
CA ASP A 446 13.72 6.24 -33.13
C ASP A 446 12.67 7.20 -33.75
N LYS A 447 11.39 7.07 -33.36
CA LYS A 447 10.32 7.94 -33.84
C LYS A 447 10.29 9.20 -32.99
N ALA A 448 9.77 10.28 -33.57
CA ALA A 448 9.68 11.51 -32.82
C ALA A 448 8.58 11.40 -31.75
N CYS A 449 8.96 11.82 -30.54
CA CYS A 449 8.20 11.54 -29.33
C CYS A 449 7.19 12.67 -29.04
N PRO A 450 5.94 12.34 -28.69
CA PRO A 450 4.99 13.33 -28.22
C PRO A 450 5.40 13.93 -26.89
N TRP A 451 4.96 15.16 -26.65
CA TRP A 451 5.05 15.82 -25.35
C TRP A 451 3.70 16.48 -25.03
N PHE A 452 3.48 16.74 -23.74
CA PHE A 452 2.16 17.03 -23.21
C PHE A 452 2.17 18.15 -22.18
N MET A 453 1.02 18.80 -22.03
CA MET A 453 0.73 19.72 -20.93
C MET A 453 -0.48 19.20 -20.18
N ALA A 454 -0.40 19.19 -18.85
CA ALA A 454 -1.44 18.74 -17.95
C ALA A 454 -1.69 19.78 -16.85
N SER A 455 -2.89 19.74 -16.29
CA SER A 455 -3.24 20.49 -15.08
C SER A 455 -3.02 19.64 -13.84
N ASP A 456 -3.10 20.26 -12.67
CA ASP A 456 -3.17 19.50 -11.43
C ASP A 456 -4.54 18.81 -11.32
N PRO A 457 -4.58 17.58 -10.79
CA PRO A 457 -5.84 16.93 -10.50
C PRO A 457 -6.59 17.78 -9.46
N PRO A 458 -7.91 18.00 -9.63
CA PRO A 458 -8.69 18.76 -8.67
C PRO A 458 -8.60 18.12 -7.27
N PRO A 459 -8.48 18.92 -6.19
CA PRO A 459 -8.45 18.39 -4.84
C PRO A 459 -9.82 17.88 -4.45
N GLY A 460 -9.97 16.55 -4.43
CA GLY A 460 -11.19 15.88 -3.96
C GLY A 460 -12.11 15.42 -5.08
N GLU A 461 -12.55 14.16 -4.95
CA GLU A 461 -13.41 13.41 -5.87
C GLU A 461 -12.80 13.07 -7.23
N GLY A 462 -12.92 11.81 -7.63
CA GLY A 462 -12.43 11.28 -8.91
C GLY A 462 -13.19 11.79 -10.13
N ARG A 463 -13.46 13.10 -10.20
CA ARG A 463 -13.91 13.80 -11.40
C ARG A 463 -12.74 13.92 -12.36
N ALA A 464 -13.00 13.66 -13.64
CA ALA A 464 -12.01 13.69 -14.71
C ALA A 464 -11.24 15.02 -14.68
N GLY A 465 -10.00 14.99 -14.22
CA GLY A 465 -9.06 16.11 -14.34
C GLY A 465 -8.83 16.40 -15.82
N GLY A 466 -8.69 17.68 -16.15
CA GLY A 466 -8.48 18.16 -17.52
C GLY A 466 -7.49 17.27 -18.27
N LEU A 467 -7.96 16.71 -19.38
CA LEU A 467 -7.17 15.79 -20.19
C LEU A 467 -5.83 16.46 -20.54
N PRO A 468 -4.70 15.73 -20.45
CA PRO A 468 -3.47 16.24 -21.01
C PRO A 468 -3.69 16.64 -22.48
N GLN A 469 -2.84 17.50 -23.04
CA GLN A 469 -2.80 17.80 -24.49
C GLN A 469 -1.62 17.10 -25.15
N ARG A 470 -1.72 16.62 -26.39
CA ARG A 470 -0.69 15.82 -27.10
C ARG A 470 -0.28 16.44 -28.42
N ARG A 471 0.97 16.20 -28.85
CA ARG A 471 1.42 16.40 -30.25
C ARG A 471 2.18 15.17 -30.78
N HIS A 472 1.96 14.72 -32.01
CA HIS A 472 2.77 13.70 -32.71
C HIS A 472 3.86 14.33 -33.61
N HIS A 473 4.96 13.64 -33.92
CA HIS A 473 6.01 14.12 -34.84
C HIS A 473 6.56 12.98 -35.74
N PRO A 474 7.04 13.25 -36.98
CA PRO A 474 7.71 12.27 -37.84
C PRO A 474 9.25 12.19 -37.67
N HIS A 475 9.83 11.10 -38.18
CA HIS A 475 11.22 10.60 -38.04
C HIS A 475 12.33 11.47 -38.67
N PHE A 476 13.54 11.47 -38.10
CA PHE A 476 14.78 11.92 -38.77
C PHE A 476 16.00 11.01 -38.45
N PRO A 477 16.84 10.67 -39.46
CA PRO A 477 18.03 9.82 -39.33
C PRO A 477 19.28 10.58 -38.83
N PRO A 478 20.38 9.88 -38.44
CA PRO A 478 21.52 10.50 -37.79
C PRO A 478 22.39 11.37 -38.71
N GLU A 479 22.89 12.45 -38.12
CA GLU A 479 23.63 13.57 -38.73
C GLU A 479 24.85 13.15 -39.59
N ARG A 480 24.92 13.67 -40.83
CA ARG A 480 26.18 13.85 -41.56
C ARG A 480 26.63 15.31 -41.47
N LYS A 481 27.85 15.51 -40.98
CA LYS A 481 28.54 16.80 -40.83
C LYS A 481 28.52 17.64 -42.12
N GLY A 482 27.93 18.83 -42.05
CA GLY A 482 27.98 19.89 -43.06
C GLY A 482 28.52 21.20 -42.47
N ARG A 483 29.47 21.81 -43.17
CA ARG A 483 30.23 23.05 -42.86
C ARG A 483 29.32 24.30 -42.81
N PRO A 484 29.63 25.35 -42.02
CA PRO A 484 28.78 26.55 -41.95
C PRO A 484 28.90 27.45 -43.20
N PRO A 485 27.85 28.18 -43.59
CA PRO A 485 27.83 29.01 -44.80
C PRO A 485 28.47 30.39 -44.59
N GLY A 486 29.17 30.86 -45.62
CA GLY A 486 29.79 32.17 -45.71
C GLY A 486 28.85 33.27 -46.22
N LEU A 487 29.16 34.49 -45.80
CA LEU A 487 28.59 35.79 -46.21
C LEU A 487 28.97 36.16 -47.67
N PRO A 488 28.27 37.12 -48.31
CA PRO A 488 28.12 37.16 -49.76
C PRO A 488 29.29 37.79 -50.54
N LEU A 489 29.34 37.40 -51.81
CA LEU A 489 30.31 37.74 -52.85
C LEU A 489 30.55 39.24 -53.02
N GLY A 490 31.74 39.69 -52.62
CA GLY A 490 32.39 40.90 -53.13
C GLY A 490 33.53 40.49 -54.07
N HIS A 491 33.51 41.07 -55.28
CA HIS A 491 34.59 41.11 -56.27
C HIS A 491 35.98 41.10 -55.63
N LEU A 492 36.92 40.31 -56.18
CA LEU A 492 38.33 40.70 -56.28
C LEU A 492 39.09 39.71 -57.19
N ALA A 493 39.54 40.23 -58.34
CA ALA A 493 40.64 39.66 -59.11
C ALA A 493 41.97 40.05 -58.44
N GLY A 494 42.96 39.15 -58.49
CA GLY A 494 44.37 39.53 -58.49
C GLY A 494 45.22 39.08 -57.30
N LEU A 495 46.16 38.20 -57.64
CA LEU A 495 47.58 38.25 -57.26
C LEU A 495 48.00 37.93 -55.81
N GLY A 496 48.60 36.73 -55.66
CA GLY A 496 50.05 36.66 -55.38
C GLY A 496 50.52 36.35 -53.94
N TYR A 497 51.49 35.42 -53.90
CA TYR A 497 52.63 35.32 -52.97
C TYR A 497 52.62 34.41 -51.71
N GLN A 498 53.36 33.30 -51.87
CA GLN A 498 54.44 32.71 -51.04
C GLN A 498 54.27 32.22 -49.58
N ARG A 499 54.47 30.88 -49.47
CA ARG A 499 55.37 30.08 -48.59
C ARG A 499 55.63 30.46 -47.12
N GLY A 500 55.39 29.47 -46.24
CA GLY A 500 56.34 29.02 -45.20
C GLY A 500 55.82 28.97 -43.76
N GLY A 501 55.78 27.78 -43.12
CA GLY A 501 55.57 27.66 -41.66
C GLY A 501 55.20 26.23 -41.19
N LEU A 502 55.99 25.69 -40.26
CA LEU A 502 55.97 24.32 -39.70
C LEU A 502 54.65 23.91 -38.98
N PRO A 503 54.28 22.61 -38.93
CA PRO A 503 53.11 22.14 -38.18
C PRO A 503 53.39 21.99 -36.68
N GLY A 504 52.49 22.54 -35.87
CA GLY A 504 52.54 22.51 -34.40
C GLY A 504 52.09 21.20 -33.73
N PRO A 505 52.14 21.15 -32.38
CA PRO A 505 52.14 19.95 -31.53
C PRO A 505 50.84 19.11 -31.51
N ALA A 506 49.83 19.49 -32.30
CA ALA A 506 48.56 18.75 -32.40
C ALA A 506 48.63 17.54 -33.35
N THR A 507 49.71 17.39 -34.12
CA THR A 507 49.87 16.30 -35.11
C THR A 507 50.54 15.04 -34.56
N GLU A 508 51.34 15.14 -33.49
CA GLU A 508 51.96 13.97 -32.83
C GLU A 508 50.97 13.22 -31.93
N GLN A 509 50.14 13.93 -31.16
CA GLN A 509 49.15 13.29 -30.28
C GLN A 509 48.07 12.50 -31.04
N ARG A 510 47.74 12.91 -32.27
CA ARG A 510 46.84 12.15 -33.15
C ARG A 510 47.47 10.87 -33.69
N ARG A 511 48.78 10.87 -33.98
CA ARG A 511 49.51 9.68 -34.46
C ARG A 511 49.68 8.65 -33.35
N GLU A 512 49.81 9.09 -32.09
CA GLU A 512 49.95 8.19 -30.94
C GLU A 512 48.60 7.54 -30.54
N ALA A 513 47.50 8.30 -30.63
CA ALA A 513 46.15 7.77 -30.41
C ALA A 513 45.73 6.71 -31.45
N GLU A 514 46.16 6.83 -32.72
CA GLU A 514 45.92 5.83 -33.75
C GLU A 514 46.79 4.56 -33.58
N ARG A 515 48.00 4.69 -33.00
CA ARG A 515 48.88 3.54 -32.69
C ARG A 515 48.31 2.65 -31.58
N ILE A 516 47.73 3.27 -30.55
CA ILE A 516 47.09 2.56 -29.43
C ILE A 516 45.78 1.87 -29.87
N ARG A 517 45.07 2.45 -30.86
CA ARG A 517 43.84 1.85 -31.40
C ARG A 517 44.10 0.61 -32.25
N ARG A 518 45.23 0.56 -32.99
CA ARG A 518 45.62 -0.62 -33.77
C ARG A 518 46.09 -1.79 -32.89
N SER A 519 46.80 -1.54 -31.79
CA SER A 519 47.31 -2.64 -30.95
C SER A 519 46.22 -3.38 -30.15
N ARG A 520 45.04 -2.78 -29.93
CA ARG A 520 43.91 -3.45 -29.25
C ARG A 520 43.03 -4.29 -30.17
N TYR A 521 43.14 -4.12 -31.48
CA TYR A 521 42.35 -4.87 -32.46
C TYR A 521 43.07 -6.15 -32.93
N GLU A 522 44.39 -6.23 -32.78
CA GLU A 522 45.19 -7.41 -33.15
C GLU A 522 45.32 -8.44 -32.01
N SER A 523 44.88 -8.14 -30.79
CA SER A 523 44.96 -9.05 -29.63
C SER A 523 43.70 -9.88 -29.36
N SER A 524 42.64 -9.76 -30.18
CA SER A 524 41.36 -10.47 -29.99
C SER A 524 41.07 -11.55 -31.04
N LEU A 525 42.03 -11.85 -31.92
CA LEU A 525 41.85 -12.73 -33.08
C LEU A 525 42.82 -13.92 -33.11
N PHE A 526 43.08 -14.58 -31.97
CA PHE A 526 43.67 -15.94 -31.93
C PHE A 526 43.35 -16.63 -30.59
N PRO A 527 42.52 -17.69 -30.55
CA PRO A 527 42.58 -18.70 -29.50
C PRO A 527 43.28 -19.95 -30.05
N GLU A 528 44.55 -20.15 -29.68
CA GLU A 528 45.21 -21.45 -29.83
C GLU A 528 45.01 -22.31 -28.59
N GLY A 529 44.59 -23.57 -28.80
CA GLY A 529 44.52 -24.60 -27.75
C GLY A 529 43.51 -25.70 -28.05
N ARG A 530 43.82 -26.58 -29.01
CA ARG A 530 43.13 -27.86 -29.26
C ARG A 530 43.37 -28.85 -28.11
N ASP A 531 42.36 -29.66 -27.79
CA ASP A 531 42.49 -31.12 -27.83
C ASP A 531 41.13 -31.81 -28.07
N PRO A 532 40.97 -32.68 -29.08
CA PRO A 532 39.75 -33.46 -29.32
C PRO A 532 39.93 -34.92 -28.88
N GLY A 533 39.09 -35.41 -27.97
CA GLY A 533 39.15 -36.80 -27.51
C GLY A 533 37.81 -37.36 -27.03
N LEU A 534 37.20 -38.16 -27.91
CA LEU A 534 36.28 -39.29 -27.65
C LEU A 534 34.89 -39.05 -27.04
N TYR A 535 33.86 -39.23 -27.88
CA TYR A 535 32.70 -40.10 -27.57
C TYR A 535 33.09 -41.56 -27.91
N PRO A 536 32.45 -42.65 -27.39
CA PRO A 536 31.00 -42.77 -27.17
C PRO A 536 30.51 -43.62 -25.95
N HIS A 537 29.33 -43.28 -25.41
CA HIS A 537 28.10 -44.11 -25.32
C HIS A 537 27.06 -43.47 -24.41
#